data_AF-Q4TCS3-F1
#
_entry.id   AF-Q4TCS3-F1
#
_cell.length_a   1.000
_cell.length_b   1.000
_cell.length_c   1.000
_cell.angle_alpha   90.00
_cell.angle_beta   90.00
_cell.angle_gamma   90.00
#
_symmetry.space_group_name_H-M   'P 1'
#
loop_
_entity.id
_entity.type
_entity.pdbx_description
1 polymer ?
#
loop_
_entity_poly.entity_id
_entity_poly.type
_entity_poly.pdbx_seq_one_letter_code
_entity_poly.pdbx_strand_id
1 'polypeptide(L)' 'ADLSRLAPRLCHLMRSEHGYGFNLHSDRSRPGQYIRSLDPGSPADRAWAPPQDRLVEVTHQYLFG' A
#
# COMPACT_ATOMS: atom_id res chain seq x y z
N ALA A 1 25.60 -2.20 7.79
CA ALA A 1 24.31 -1.53 7.58
C ALA A 1 23.23 -2.60 7.63
N ASP A 2 22.20 -2.42 8.44
CA ASP A 2 21.10 -3.38 8.55
C ASP A 2 20.23 -3.29 7.28
N LEU A 3 20.47 -4.21 6.34
CA LEU A 3 19.75 -4.28 5.07
C LEU A 3 18.28 -4.72 5.25
N SER A 4 17.87 -5.15 6.45
CA SER A 4 16.49 -5.58 6.72
C SER A 4 15.47 -4.44 6.55
N ARG A 5 15.90 -3.17 6.70
CA ARG A 5 15.06 -1.98 6.43
C ARG A 5 14.82 -1.71 4.94
N LEU A 6 15.50 -2.42 4.04
CA LEU A 6 15.32 -2.31 2.59
C LEU A 6 14.46 -3.44 2.02
N ALA A 7 13.99 -4.37 2.86
CA ALA A 7 13.12 -5.45 2.44
C ALA A 7 11.68 -4.98 2.27
N PRO A 8 10.96 -5.46 1.23
CA PRO A 8 9.54 -5.15 1.07
C PRO A 8 8.75 -5.68 2.26
N ARG A 9 7.84 -4.84 2.78
CA ARG A 9 6.91 -5.24 3.85
C ARG A 9 5.61 -5.71 3.22
N LEU A 10 5.15 -6.91 3.62
CA LEU A 10 3.83 -7.39 3.26
C LEU A 10 2.80 -6.77 4.22
N CYS A 11 1.90 -5.95 3.69
CA CYS A 11 0.77 -5.40 4.44
C CYS A 11 -0.53 -6.01 3.92
N HIS A 12 -1.31 -6.63 4.82
CA HIS A 12 -2.64 -7.13 4.51
C HIS A 12 -3.67 -6.04 4.80
N LEU A 13 -4.39 -5.60 3.76
CA LEU A 13 -5.46 -4.61 3.90
C LEU A 13 -6.82 -5.30 3.75
N MET A 14 -7.71 -5.07 4.71
CA MET A 14 -9.13 -5.41 4.56
C MET A 14 -9.87 -4.22 3.96
N ARG A 15 -10.64 -4.46 2.91
CA ARG A 15 -11.43 -3.43 2.24
C ARG A 15 -12.61 -3.03 3.14
N SER A 16 -12.78 -1.72 3.38
CA SER A 16 -13.97 -1.17 4.04
C SER A 16 -15.08 -0.85 3.02
N GLU A 17 -16.23 -0.36 3.50
CA GLU A 17 -17.31 0.13 2.62
C GLU A 17 -16.83 1.24 1.67
N HIS A 18 -15.89 2.07 2.11
CA HIS A 18 -15.28 3.15 1.32
C HIS A 18 -14.01 2.72 0.56
N GLY A 19 -13.70 1.41 0.53
CA GLY A 19 -12.49 0.89 -0.08
C GLY A 19 -11.32 0.77 0.91
N TYR A 20 -10.10 0.83 0.38
CA TYR A 20 -8.87 0.71 1.19
C TYR A 20 -8.36 2.05 1.74
N GLY A 21 -8.73 3.16 1.08
CA GLY A 21 -8.34 4.52 1.45
C GLY A 21 -6.93 4.93 1.05
N PHE A 22 -6.50 4.57 -0.16
CA PHE A 22 -5.26 5.08 -0.76
C PHE A 22 -5.46 5.39 -2.24
N ASN A 23 -4.70 6.35 -2.75
CA ASN A 23 -4.64 6.67 -4.17
C ASN A 23 -3.30 6.24 -4.77
N LEU A 24 -3.36 5.53 -5.90
CA LEU A 24 -2.18 5.18 -6.68
C LEU A 24 -1.85 6.27 -7.68
N HIS A 25 -0.55 6.52 -7.83
CA HIS A 25 0.00 7.35 -8.87
C HIS A 25 1.01 6.55 -9.68
N SER A 26 0.81 6.58 -10.99
CA SER A 26 1.78 6.09 -11.96
C SER A 26 2.50 7.28 -12.57
N ASP A 27 3.83 7.23 -12.58
CA ASP A 27 4.67 8.23 -13.24
C ASP A 27 5.28 7.60 -14.50
N ARG A 28 5.12 8.27 -15.66
CA ARG A 28 5.71 7.80 -16.92
C ARG A 28 7.23 7.81 -16.90
N SER A 29 7.85 8.68 -16.10
CA SER A 29 9.30 8.78 -15.94
C SER A 29 9.87 7.75 -14.95
N ARG A 30 9.02 7.20 -14.07
CA ARG A 30 9.40 6.18 -13.07
C ARG A 30 8.45 4.98 -13.15
N PRO A 31 8.84 3.88 -13.82
CA PRO A 31 7.98 2.70 -13.95
C PRO A 31 7.62 2.12 -12.58
N GLY A 32 6.32 2.08 -12.27
CA GLY A 32 5.76 1.55 -11.02
C GLY A 32 4.48 2.25 -10.58
N GLN A 33 3.83 1.68 -9.58
CA GLN A 33 2.74 2.31 -8.85
C GLN A 33 3.25 2.80 -7.50
N TYR A 34 2.89 4.03 -7.14
CA TYR A 34 3.26 4.64 -5.88
C TYR A 34 2.02 5.13 -5.16
N ILE A 35 2.00 5.02 -3.83
CA ILE A 35 0.93 5.63 -3.04
C ILE A 35 1.17 7.13 -2.99
N ARG A 36 0.18 7.90 -3.45
CA ARG A 36 0.20 9.37 -3.43
C ARG A 36 -0.31 9.93 -2.11
N SER A 37 -1.41 9.37 -1.61
CA SER A 37 -2.06 9.81 -0.38
C SER A 37 -2.84 8.66 0.24
N LEU A 38 -3.04 8.77 1.55
CA LEU A 38 -3.90 7.91 2.35
C LEU A 38 -5.06 8.74 2.87
N ASP A 39 -6.24 8.15 2.94
CA ASP A 39 -7.40 8.76 3.57
C ASP A 39 -7.27 8.59 5.10
N PRO A 40 -7.38 9.66 5.91
CA PRO A 40 -7.22 9.56 7.35
C PRO A 40 -8.16 8.55 7.99
N GLY A 41 -7.64 7.67 8.85
CA GLY A 41 -8.43 6.65 9.52
C GLY A 41 -8.90 5.51 8.61
N SER A 42 -8.39 5.43 7.38
CA SER A 42 -8.64 4.29 6.49
C SER A 42 -7.86 3.03 6.91
N PRO A 43 -8.24 1.85 6.40
CA PRO A 43 -7.42 0.64 6.56
C PRO A 43 -5.98 0.83 6.10
N ALA A 44 -5.75 1.57 5.02
CA ALA A 44 -4.41 1.86 4.52
C ALA A 44 -3.64 2.82 5.43
N ASP A 45 -4.25 3.87 5.95
CA ASP A 45 -3.63 4.79 6.92
C ASP A 45 -3.14 4.06 8.19
N ARG A 46 -3.91 3.08 8.68
CA ARG A 46 -3.52 2.27 9.84
C ARG A 46 -2.42 1.24 9.57
N ALA A 47 -2.34 0.75 8.34
CA ALA A 47 -1.43 -0.35 7.97
C ALA A 47 -0.16 0.13 7.25
N TRP A 48 -0.14 1.38 6.78
CA TRP A 48 0.96 1.94 6.02
C TRP A 48 2.11 2.36 6.95
N ALA A 49 3.32 1.98 6.55
CA ALA A 49 4.57 2.32 7.21
C ALA A 49 5.11 3.67 6.66
N PRO A 50 6.11 4.34 7.27
CA PRO A 50 6.43 5.75 7.01
C PRO A 50 6.69 6.12 5.53
N PRO A 51 6.63 7.42 5.16
CA PRO A 51 6.71 7.86 3.77
C PRO A 51 8.00 7.36 3.07
N GLN A 52 7.84 6.79 1.86
CA GLN A 52 8.85 6.31 0.87
C GLN A 52 8.74 4.83 0.47
N ASP A 53 7.83 4.06 1.06
CA ASP A 53 7.64 2.66 0.67
C ASP A 53 6.96 2.53 -0.70
N ARG A 54 7.48 1.63 -1.54
CA ARG A 54 6.95 1.31 -2.86
C ARG A 54 5.95 0.17 -2.74
N LEU A 55 4.76 0.34 -3.31
CA LEU A 55 3.82 -0.76 -3.47
C LEU A 55 4.37 -1.75 -4.52
N VAL A 56 4.62 -2.99 -4.10
CA VAL A 56 5.22 -4.02 -4.96
C VAL A 56 4.14 -4.91 -5.58
N GLU A 57 3.10 -5.27 -4.82
CA GLU A 57 2.03 -6.16 -5.29
C GLU A 57 0.72 -5.89 -4.54
N VAL A 58 -0.41 -6.06 -5.22
CA VAL A 58 -1.75 -6.10 -4.62
C VAL A 58 -2.33 -7.48 -4.89
N THR A 59 -2.36 -8.35 -3.89
CA THR A 59 -3.00 -9.66 -4.00
C THR A 59 -4.48 -9.51 -3.59
N HIS A 60 -5.40 -9.63 -4.54
CA HIS A 60 -6.82 -9.77 -4.22
C HIS A 60 -7.11 -11.23 -3.84
N GLN A 61 -7.17 -11.53 -2.55
CA GLN A 61 -7.75 -12.78 -2.08
C GLN A 61 -9.27 -12.60 -1.95
N TYR A 62 -10.03 -13.33 -2.77
CA TYR A 62 -11.44 -13.55 -2.52
C TYR A 62 -11.56 -14.47 -1.30
N LEU A 63 -11.96 -13.92 -0.16
CA LEU A 63 -12.44 -14.74 0.96
C LEU A 63 -13.84 -15.21 0.60
N PHE A 64 -13.94 -16.42 0.05
CA PHE A 64 -15.21 -17.11 -0.06
C PHE A 64 -15.69 -17.43 1.36
N GLY A 65 -16.85 -16.89 1.72
CA GLY A 65 -17.65 -17.26 2.89
C GLY A 65 -19.00 -17.73 2.42
#